data_AF-A0A0Q4G7Y0-F1
#
_entry.id   AF-A0A0Q4G7Y0-F1
#
_cell.length_a   1.000
_cell.length_b   1.000
_cell.length_c   1.000
_cell.angle_alpha   90.00
_cell.angle_beta   90.00
_cell.angle_gamma   90.00
#
_symmetry.space_group_name_H-M   'P 1'
#
loop_
_entity.id
_entity.type
_entity.pdbx_description
1 polymer ?
#
loop_
_entity_poly.entity_id
_entity_poly.type
_entity_poly.pdbx_seq_one_letter_code
_entity_poly.pdbx_strand_id
1 'polypeptide(L)'
;MRAARLVALGCATVLLAAGVWVARDGLQQLAAERREAAFVAARVSALREAMPEVLKREEYARLAVQAQQAASRLGFDPEGWAERRINRNAGPVARSEAAELLRQIGAGGGERFFSAESFELAVLSREAGLFTPPAADDKGFVLAVNGTLHFPLAYKP
;
A
#
# COMPACT_ATOMS: atom_id res chain seq x y z
N MET A 1 18.90 -47.05 73.12
CA MET A 1 17.81 -46.97 72.10
C MET A 1 17.49 -45.55 71.59
N ARG A 2 17.57 -44.48 72.40
CA ARG A 2 17.25 -43.10 71.96
C ARG A 2 18.25 -42.51 70.93
N ALA A 3 19.54 -42.75 71.10
CA ALA A 3 20.58 -42.25 70.19
C ALA A 3 20.46 -42.82 68.77
N ALA A 4 20.20 -44.13 68.63
CA ALA A 4 20.04 -44.78 67.31
C ALA A 4 18.82 -44.24 66.53
N ARG A 5 17.72 -43.89 67.22
CA ARG A 5 16.54 -43.28 66.58
C ARG A 5 16.81 -41.87 66.07
N LEU A 6 17.63 -41.09 66.78
CA LEU A 6 18.03 -39.74 66.37
C LEU A 6 18.95 -39.77 65.15
N VAL A 7 19.90 -40.71 65.10
CA VAL A 7 20.76 -40.89 63.93
C VAL A 7 19.95 -41.33 62.71
N ALA A 8 19.02 -42.27 62.86
CA ALA A 8 18.15 -42.71 61.77
C ALA A 8 17.26 -41.56 61.25
N LEU A 9 16.71 -40.73 62.15
CA LEU A 9 15.93 -39.56 61.77
C LEU A 9 16.78 -38.52 61.03
N GLY A 10 18.02 -38.28 61.49
CA GLY A 10 18.96 -37.38 60.84
C GLY A 10 19.39 -37.85 59.45
N CYS A 11 19.63 -39.15 59.27
CA CYS A 11 19.89 -39.71 57.95
C CYS A 11 18.68 -39.58 57.03
N ALA A 12 17.47 -39.82 57.54
CA ALA A 12 16.24 -39.69 56.76
C ALA A 12 16.00 -38.24 56.31
N THR A 13 16.23 -37.25 57.17
CA THR A 13 16.06 -35.84 56.81
C THR A 13 17.10 -35.37 55.79
N VAL A 14 18.34 -35.83 55.89
CA VAL A 14 19.40 -35.51 54.91
C VAL A 14 19.07 -36.10 53.53
N LEU A 15 18.59 -37.35 53.46
CA LEU A 15 18.19 -37.97 52.20
C LEU A 15 17.00 -37.25 51.55
N LEU A 16 16.02 -36.83 52.35
CA LEU A 16 14.88 -36.05 51.85
C LEU A 16 15.32 -34.66 51.35
N ALA A 17 16.22 -33.98 52.08
CA ALA A 17 16.75 -32.69 51.66
C ALA A 17 17.54 -32.78 50.35
N ALA A 18 18.35 -33.83 50.18
CA ALA A 18 19.07 -34.09 48.93
C ALA A 18 18.11 -34.37 47.76
N GLY A 19 17.06 -35.17 47.98
CA GLY A 19 16.05 -35.45 46.96
C GLY A 19 15.30 -34.20 46.50
N VAL A 20 14.94 -33.31 47.43
CA VAL A 20 14.28 -32.03 47.10
C VAL A 20 15.20 -31.10 46.31
N TRP A 21 16.50 -31.08 46.64
CA TRP A 21 17.48 -30.24 45.93
C TRP A 21 17.68 -30.68 44.47
N VAL A 22 17.84 -31.98 44.23
CA VAL A 22 17.96 -32.53 42.86
C VAL A 22 16.70 -32.31 42.05
N ALA A 23 15.52 -32.52 42.65
CA ALA A 23 14.24 -32.26 41.98
C ALA A 23 14.07 -30.77 41.61
N ARG A 24 14.51 -29.86 42.48
CA ARG A 24 14.47 -28.41 42.21
C ARG A 24 15.41 -28.03 41.07
N ASP A 25 16.63 -28.57 41.04
CA ASP A 25 17.60 -28.26 39.99
C ASP A 25 17.13 -28.77 38.63
N GLY A 26 16.60 -30.00 38.56
CA GLY A 26 15.99 -30.54 37.35
C GLY A 26 14.79 -29.73 36.83
N LEU A 27 13.93 -29.23 37.74
CA LEU A 27 12.82 -28.35 37.38
C LEU A 27 13.30 -26.99 36.87
N GLN A 28 14.39 -26.45 37.42
CA GLN A 28 14.99 -25.19 36.99
C GLN A 28 15.65 -25.32 35.62
N GLN A 29 16.37 -26.41 35.36
CA GLN A 29 16.96 -26.72 34.06
C GLN A 29 15.86 -26.88 32.99
N LEU A 30 14.80 -27.64 33.28
CA LEU A 30 13.68 -27.80 32.36
C LEU A 30 12.94 -26.47 32.10
N ALA A 31 12.82 -25.62 33.11
CA ALA A 31 12.25 -24.28 32.95
C ALA A 31 13.14 -23.37 32.10
N ALA A 32 14.46 -23.49 32.19
CA ALA A 32 15.41 -22.76 31.36
C ALA A 32 15.32 -23.22 29.88
N GLU A 33 15.34 -24.52 29.63
CA GLU A 33 15.18 -25.08 28.27
C GLU A 33 13.85 -24.68 27.64
N ARG A 34 12.75 -24.70 28.41
CA ARG A 34 11.44 -24.25 27.92
C ARG A 34 11.43 -22.76 27.57
N ARG A 35 12.14 -21.92 28.32
CA ARG A 35 12.26 -20.48 28.02
C ARG A 35 13.09 -20.25 26.76
N GLU A 36 14.18 -20.99 26.57
CA GLU A 36 14.99 -20.91 25.36
C GLU A 36 14.21 -21.37 24.12
N ALA A 37 13.50 -22.49 24.22
CA ALA A 37 12.64 -22.99 23.14
C ALA A 37 11.52 -21.98 22.82
N ALA A 38 10.88 -21.39 23.82
CA ALA A 38 9.85 -20.36 23.62
C ALA A 38 10.43 -19.09 22.97
N PHE A 39 11.65 -18.69 23.34
CA PHE A 39 12.33 -17.54 22.74
C PHE A 39 12.68 -17.76 21.27
N VAL A 40 13.20 -18.95 20.93
CA VAL A 40 13.47 -19.32 19.53
C VAL A 40 12.18 -19.40 18.71
N ALA A 41 11.12 -20.01 19.26
CA ALA A 41 9.82 -20.08 18.62
C ALA A 41 9.23 -18.67 18.36
N ALA A 42 9.35 -17.76 19.32
CA ALA A 42 8.90 -16.37 19.18
C ALA A 42 9.70 -15.60 18.12
N ARG A 43 11.01 -15.85 18.00
CA ARG A 43 11.84 -15.26 16.92
C ARG A 43 11.40 -15.77 15.54
N VAL A 44 11.17 -17.07 15.42
CA VAL A 44 10.70 -17.68 14.15
C VAL A 44 9.31 -17.18 13.79
N SER A 45 8.39 -17.03 14.75
CA SER A 45 7.05 -16.48 14.49
C SER A 45 7.12 -15.03 14.04
N ALA A 46 7.92 -14.19 14.71
CA ALA A 46 8.11 -12.78 14.32
C ALA A 46 8.67 -12.64 12.89
N LEU A 47 9.65 -13.48 12.52
CA LEU A 47 10.18 -13.51 11.15
C LEU A 47 9.14 -13.99 10.13
N ARG A 48 8.31 -14.97 10.50
CA ARG A 48 7.23 -15.48 9.64
C ARG A 48 6.12 -14.45 9.44
N GLU A 49 5.84 -13.64 10.46
CA GLU A 49 4.88 -12.52 10.39
C GLU A 49 5.38 -11.37 9.51
N ALA A 50 6.71 -11.14 9.45
CA ALA A 50 7.31 -10.12 8.58
C ALA A 50 7.44 -10.56 7.10
N MET A 51 7.47 -11.87 6.84
CA MET A 51 7.60 -12.46 5.51
C MET A 51 6.56 -11.98 4.48
N PRO A 52 5.24 -11.90 4.76
CA PRO A 52 4.26 -11.44 3.77
C PRO A 52 4.50 -10.02 3.27
N GLU A 53 5.03 -9.13 4.11
CA GLU A 53 5.36 -7.75 3.71
C GLU A 53 6.56 -7.73 2.74
N VAL A 54 7.57 -8.58 2.98
CA VAL A 54 8.72 -8.72 2.08
C VAL A 54 8.28 -9.30 0.73
N LEU A 55 7.45 -10.35 0.75
CA LEU A 55 6.92 -10.97 -0.46
C LEU A 55 6.09 -9.98 -1.30
N LYS A 56 5.24 -9.17 -0.65
CA LYS A 56 4.50 -8.11 -1.33
C LYS A 56 5.43 -7.10 -2.00
N ARG A 57 6.46 -6.63 -1.30
CA ARG A 57 7.42 -5.67 -1.87
C ARG A 57 8.20 -6.25 -3.05
N GLU A 58 8.60 -7.51 -2.96
CA GLU A 58 9.25 -8.21 -4.08
C GLU A 58 8.30 -8.33 -5.28
N GLU A 59 7.03 -8.67 -5.04
CA GLU A 59 6.00 -8.73 -6.07
C GLU A 59 5.78 -7.36 -6.73
N TYR A 60 5.66 -6.29 -5.95
CA TYR A 60 5.54 -4.93 -6.49
C TYR A 60 6.76 -4.51 -7.31
N ALA A 61 7.98 -4.80 -6.84
CA ALA A 61 9.19 -4.50 -7.59
C ALA A 61 9.22 -5.27 -8.92
N ARG A 62 8.81 -6.55 -8.90
CA ARG A 62 8.72 -7.38 -10.10
C ARG A 62 7.69 -6.85 -11.09
N LEU A 63 6.50 -6.47 -10.60
CA LEU A 63 5.45 -5.88 -11.43
C LEU A 63 5.87 -4.54 -12.03
N ALA A 64 6.57 -3.70 -11.27
CA ALA A 64 7.10 -2.42 -11.76
C ALA A 64 8.11 -2.62 -12.90
N VAL A 65 9.04 -3.57 -12.76
CA VAL A 65 10.00 -3.92 -13.82
C VAL A 65 9.29 -4.45 -15.06
N GLN A 66 8.28 -5.32 -14.89
CA GLN A 66 7.50 -5.84 -16.01
C GLN A 66 6.72 -4.73 -16.73
N ALA A 67 6.10 -3.82 -15.99
CA ALA A 67 5.39 -2.66 -16.54
C ALA A 67 6.35 -1.75 -17.32
N GLN A 68 7.54 -1.47 -16.78
CA GLN A 68 8.57 -0.69 -17.46
C GLN A 68 9.02 -1.36 -18.77
N GLN A 69 9.32 -2.66 -18.75
CA GLN A 69 9.70 -3.40 -19.95
C GLN A 69 8.58 -3.42 -21.00
N ALA A 70 7.32 -3.57 -20.57
CA ALA A 70 6.17 -3.52 -21.47
C ALA A 70 6.02 -2.12 -22.09
N ALA A 71 6.17 -1.05 -21.29
CA ALA A 71 6.14 0.33 -21.75
C ALA A 71 7.26 0.61 -22.77
N SER A 72 8.50 0.18 -22.51
CA SER A 72 9.63 0.37 -23.43
C SER A 72 9.42 -0.37 -24.76
N ARG A 73 8.86 -1.60 -24.75
CA ARG A 73 8.54 -2.34 -26.00
C ARG A 73 7.47 -1.64 -26.84
N LEU A 74 6.57 -0.90 -26.19
CA LEU A 74 5.56 -0.08 -26.84
C LEU A 74 6.08 1.30 -27.25
N GLY A 75 7.38 1.59 -27.02
CA GLY A 75 8.00 2.87 -27.36
C GLY A 75 7.71 4.00 -26.38
N PHE A 76 7.16 3.70 -25.19
CA PHE A 76 7.02 4.69 -24.13
C PHE A 76 8.35 4.86 -23.39
N ASP A 77 8.96 6.03 -23.53
CA ASP A 77 10.11 6.49 -22.74
C ASP A 77 9.63 7.51 -21.71
N PRO A 78 9.52 7.19 -20.41
CA PRO A 78 9.04 8.10 -19.37
C PRO A 78 9.82 9.41 -19.28
N GLU A 79 11.13 9.40 -19.59
CA GLU A 79 11.97 10.61 -19.55
C GLU A 79 11.65 11.58 -20.69
N GLY A 80 11.03 11.07 -21.76
CA GLY A 80 10.60 11.85 -22.91
C GLY A 80 9.24 12.54 -22.74
N TRP A 81 8.58 12.44 -21.58
CA TRP A 81 7.27 13.06 -21.35
C TRP A 81 7.34 14.14 -20.27
N ALA A 82 6.66 15.24 -20.54
CA ALA A 82 6.35 16.25 -19.56
C ALA A 82 4.91 16.08 -19.06
N GLU A 83 4.73 16.45 -17.80
CA GLU A 83 3.46 16.35 -17.10
C GLU A 83 2.97 17.75 -16.72
N ARG A 84 1.67 17.99 -16.89
CA ARG A 84 1.01 19.19 -16.37
C ARG A 84 -0.26 18.79 -15.66
N ARG A 85 -0.30 19.07 -14.36
CA ARG A 85 -1.51 18.88 -13.55
C ARG A 85 -2.57 19.91 -13.96
N ILE A 86 -3.77 19.44 -14.24
CA ILE A 86 -4.95 20.25 -14.50
C ILE A 86 -5.85 20.12 -13.28
N ASN A 87 -6.13 21.24 -12.61
CA ASN A 87 -7.08 21.27 -11.51
C ASN A 87 -8.08 22.42 -11.75
N ARG A 88 -9.28 22.04 -12.13
CA ARG A 88 -10.42 22.93 -12.30
C ARG A 88 -11.51 22.47 -11.34
N ASN A 89 -11.78 23.30 -10.34
CA ASN A 89 -12.92 23.12 -9.45
C ASN A 89 -14.24 23.29 -10.20
N ALA A 90 -15.31 22.71 -9.66
CA ALA A 90 -16.65 22.85 -10.20
C ALA A 90 -17.03 24.33 -10.29
N GLY A 91 -17.36 24.78 -11.50
CA GLY A 91 -17.78 26.16 -11.73
C GLY A 91 -18.56 26.30 -13.03
N PRO A 92 -19.41 27.34 -13.12
CA PRO A 92 -20.16 27.62 -14.34
C PRO A 92 -19.21 27.97 -15.49
N VAL A 93 -19.52 27.49 -16.69
CA VAL A 93 -18.74 27.70 -17.90
C VAL A 93 -19.65 27.75 -19.11
N ALA A 94 -19.37 28.64 -20.05
CA ALA A 94 -20.09 28.67 -21.32
C ALA A 94 -19.83 27.37 -22.10
N ARG A 95 -20.81 26.91 -22.89
CA ARG A 95 -20.64 25.67 -23.67
C ARG A 95 -19.45 25.73 -24.63
N SER A 96 -19.21 26.88 -25.25
CA SER A 96 -18.09 27.12 -26.16
C SER A 96 -16.74 27.00 -25.45
N GLU A 97 -16.63 27.58 -24.26
CA GLU A 97 -15.43 27.51 -23.41
C GLU A 97 -15.18 26.08 -22.90
N ALA A 98 -16.23 25.37 -22.49
CA ALA A 98 -16.14 23.98 -22.10
C ALA A 98 -15.67 23.10 -23.27
N ALA A 99 -16.25 23.29 -24.45
CA ALA A 99 -15.84 22.57 -25.66
C ALA A 99 -14.38 22.86 -26.02
N GLU A 100 -13.93 24.11 -25.88
CA GLU A 100 -12.54 24.48 -26.11
C GLU A 100 -11.61 23.84 -25.09
N LEU A 101 -11.95 23.85 -23.80
CA LEU A 101 -11.16 23.20 -22.77
C LEU A 101 -11.07 21.68 -23.01
N LEU A 102 -12.20 21.03 -23.31
CA LEU A 102 -12.25 19.60 -23.60
C LEU A 102 -11.47 19.26 -24.87
N ARG A 103 -11.47 20.15 -25.87
CA ARG A 103 -10.55 20.03 -27.01
C ARG A 103 -9.10 20.18 -26.56
N GLN A 104 -8.73 21.15 -25.73
CA GLN A 104 -7.33 21.28 -25.31
C GLN A 104 -6.84 20.09 -24.48
N ILE A 105 -7.73 19.47 -23.70
CA ILE A 105 -7.44 18.28 -22.90
C ILE A 105 -7.44 17.01 -23.75
N GLY A 106 -8.39 16.88 -24.69
CA GLY A 106 -8.66 15.67 -25.46
C GLY A 106 -8.18 15.67 -26.91
N ALA A 107 -7.77 16.82 -27.48
CA ALA A 107 -7.26 16.95 -28.85
C ALA A 107 -5.79 16.52 -28.97
N GLY A 108 -5.35 15.64 -28.06
CA GLY A 108 -4.16 14.87 -28.29
C GLY A 108 -4.41 13.88 -29.41
N GLY A 109 -4.04 14.25 -30.64
CA GLY A 109 -3.48 13.26 -31.57
C GLY A 109 -2.38 12.49 -30.82
N GLY A 110 -2.13 11.23 -31.21
CA GLY A 110 -1.50 10.14 -30.41
C GLY A 110 -0.21 10.42 -29.62
N GLU A 111 0.32 11.63 -29.67
CA GLU A 111 1.39 12.19 -28.87
C GLU A 111 0.94 12.85 -27.57
N ARG A 112 -0.34 13.15 -27.30
CA ARG A 112 -0.76 13.70 -25.99
C ARG A 112 -1.90 12.90 -25.41
N PHE A 113 -1.89 12.69 -24.11
CA PHE A 113 -3.00 12.03 -23.43
C PHE A 113 -3.26 12.66 -22.07
N PHE A 114 -4.53 12.65 -21.67
CA PHE A 114 -4.98 13.13 -20.37
C PHE A 114 -5.42 11.97 -19.50
N SER A 115 -4.76 11.81 -18.36
CA SER A 115 -5.12 10.87 -17.31
C SER A 115 -6.06 11.57 -16.33
N ALA A 116 -7.37 11.32 -16.47
CA ALA A 116 -8.39 11.93 -15.62
C ALA A 116 -8.44 11.26 -14.25
N GLU A 117 -8.26 12.04 -13.18
CA GLU A 117 -8.53 11.61 -11.80
C GLU A 117 -10.01 11.80 -11.45
N SER A 118 -10.59 12.93 -11.86
CA SER A 118 -12.03 13.21 -11.73
C SER A 118 -12.53 14.10 -12.86
N PHE A 119 -13.79 13.87 -13.27
CA PHE A 119 -14.44 14.63 -14.32
C PHE A 119 -15.93 14.76 -14.01
N GLU A 120 -16.44 15.98 -13.97
CA GLU A 120 -17.84 16.27 -13.75
C GLU A 120 -18.32 17.28 -14.79
N LEU A 121 -19.42 16.97 -15.46
CA LEU A 121 -20.06 17.86 -16.43
C LEU A 121 -21.58 17.79 -16.24
N ALA A 122 -22.18 18.92 -15.87
CA ALA A 122 -23.61 19.03 -15.65
C ALA A 122 -24.19 20.25 -16.39
N VAL A 123 -25.45 20.19 -16.79
CA VAL A 123 -26.12 21.30 -17.47
C VAL A 123 -26.78 22.22 -16.44
N LEU A 124 -26.66 23.53 -16.64
CA LEU A 124 -27.25 24.52 -15.74
C LEU A 124 -28.73 24.82 -16.06
N SER A 125 -29.15 24.63 -17.30
CA SER A 125 -30.52 24.85 -17.76
C SER A 125 -31.35 23.57 -17.70
N ARG A 126 -32.56 23.65 -17.13
CA ARG A 126 -33.47 22.50 -16.94
C ARG A 126 -33.87 21.81 -18.25
N GLU A 127 -34.06 22.60 -19.29
CA GLU A 127 -34.54 22.13 -20.59
C GLU A 127 -33.40 21.73 -21.54
N ALA A 128 -32.16 21.97 -21.12
CA ALA A 128 -30.98 21.71 -21.94
C ALA A 128 -30.37 20.34 -21.62
N GLY A 129 -29.97 19.62 -22.67
CA GLY A 129 -29.29 18.33 -22.57
C GLY A 129 -27.79 18.45 -22.83
N LEU A 130 -27.02 17.46 -22.37
CA LEU A 130 -25.59 17.34 -22.69
C LEU A 130 -25.36 17.08 -24.18
N PHE A 131 -26.26 16.33 -24.81
CA PHE A 131 -26.14 15.84 -26.19
C PHE A 131 -27.13 16.51 -27.16
N THR A 132 -27.85 17.53 -26.70
CA THR A 132 -28.75 18.31 -27.55
C THR A 132 -28.13 19.67 -27.87
N PRO A 133 -28.46 20.26 -29.03
CA PRO A 133 -28.07 21.64 -29.33
C PRO A 133 -28.55 22.59 -28.22
N PRO A 134 -27.73 23.58 -27.82
CA PRO A 134 -28.14 24.55 -26.83
C PRO A 134 -29.30 25.41 -27.34
N ALA A 135 -30.25 25.69 -26.45
CA ALA A 135 -31.27 26.72 -26.68
C ALA A 135 -30.65 28.13 -26.55
N ALA A 136 -31.36 29.16 -27.03
CA ALA A 136 -30.87 30.54 -27.00
C ALA A 136 -30.62 31.08 -25.58
N ASP A 137 -31.28 30.52 -24.57
CA ASP A 137 -31.20 30.87 -23.15
C ASP A 137 -30.34 29.89 -22.32
N ASP A 138 -29.56 29.02 -22.97
CA ASP A 138 -28.71 28.04 -22.31
C ASP A 138 -27.65 28.72 -21.43
N LYS A 139 -27.63 28.36 -20.14
CA LYS A 139 -26.74 28.92 -19.12
C LYS A 139 -25.36 28.27 -19.09
N GLY A 140 -25.11 27.30 -19.97
CA GLY A 140 -23.87 26.55 -20.06
C GLY A 140 -23.85 25.34 -19.14
N PHE A 141 -22.64 25.00 -18.69
CA PHE A 141 -22.37 23.84 -17.87
C PHE A 141 -21.80 24.22 -16.51
N VAL A 142 -21.90 23.31 -15.54
CA VAL A 142 -20.93 23.19 -14.47
C VAL A 142 -19.90 22.17 -14.91
N LEU A 143 -18.62 22.56 -14.89
CA LEU A 143 -17.50 21.69 -15.28
C LEU A 143 -16.45 21.66 -14.17
N ALA A 144 -16.11 20.46 -13.72
CA ALA A 144 -14.95 20.17 -12.90
C ALA A 144 -14.06 19.14 -13.60
N VAL A 145 -12.74 19.35 -13.58
CA VAL A 145 -11.79 18.39 -14.12
C VAL A 145 -10.51 18.42 -13.30
N ASN A 146 -10.06 17.25 -12.87
CA ASN A 146 -8.79 17.06 -12.20
C ASN A 146 -8.05 15.88 -12.85
N GLY A 147 -6.77 16.04 -13.09
CA GLY A 147 -5.94 14.99 -13.69
C GLY A 147 -4.62 15.51 -14.20
N THR A 148 -3.92 14.65 -14.94
CA THR A 148 -2.58 14.94 -15.47
C THR A 148 -2.60 14.88 -16.99
N LEU A 149 -2.14 15.97 -17.62
CA LEU A 149 -1.87 16.01 -19.05
C LEU A 149 -0.43 15.58 -19.30
N HIS A 150 -0.26 14.52 -20.07
CA HIS A 150 1.04 14.03 -20.53
C HIS A 150 1.26 14.43 -21.99
N PHE A 151 2.43 14.98 -22.28
CA PHE A 151 2.84 15.39 -23.61
C PHE A 151 4.34 15.17 -23.80
N PRO A 152 4.82 14.84 -25.00
CA PRO A 152 6.23 14.63 -25.25
C PRO A 152 6.98 15.94 -25.02
N LEU A 153 8.11 15.83 -24.31
CA LEU A 153 9.19 16.77 -24.43
C LEU A 153 9.71 16.60 -25.85
N ALA A 154 9.26 17.46 -26.78
CA ALA A 154 9.73 17.40 -28.15
C ALA A 154 11.26 17.32 -28.17
N TYR A 155 11.82 16.21 -28.65
CA TYR A 155 13.23 16.19 -29.04
C TYR A 155 13.33 17.14 -30.22
N LYS A 156 13.80 18.35 -29.96
CA LYS A 156 14.13 19.32 -30.97
C LYS A 156 15.55 19.00 -31.45
N PRO A 157 15.75 18.44 -32.66
CA PRO A 157 17.06 18.53 -33.30
C PRO A 157 17.41 19.99 -33.60
#